data_AF-A0A537FT03-F1
#
_entry.id   AF-A0A537FT03-F1
#
_cell.length_a   1.000
_cell.length_b   1.000
_cell.length_c   1.000
_cell.angle_alpha   90.00
_cell.angle_beta   90.00
_cell.angle_gamma   90.00
#
_symmetry.space_group_name_H-M   'P 1'
#
loop_
_entity.id
_entity.type
_entity.pdbx_description
1 polymer ?
#
loop_
_entity_poly.entity_id
_entity_poly.type
_entity_poly.pdbx_seq_one_letter_code
_entity_poly.pdbx_strand_id
1 'polypeptide(L)'
;MTITNLNQSITGSFVKGFGLRVTAITMQDNYDGSTSTWGIGDSLTDAVQVTGVLNFQTSALHKLRITVTYQLYDLLPLGSIPDKTRNDSFNITQTLASSC
;
A
#
# COMPACT_ATOMS: atom_id res chain seq x y z
N MET A 1 -5.06 5.50 18.61
CA MET A 1 -3.78 4.97 18.10
C MET A 1 -2.68 5.86 18.65
N THR A 2 -1.93 5.39 19.64
CA THR A 2 -0.90 6.18 20.33
C THR A 2 0.45 5.87 19.71
N ILE A 3 1.13 6.90 19.21
CA ILE A 3 2.50 6.80 18.69
C ILE A 3 3.42 7.24 19.83
N THR A 4 4.01 6.28 20.54
CA THR A 4 4.99 6.55 21.59
C THR A 4 6.40 6.47 21.01
N ASN A 5 6.94 7.63 20.64
CA ASN A 5 8.38 7.81 20.54
C ASN A 5 8.89 7.94 21.98
N LEU A 6 9.36 6.83 22.56
CA LEU A 6 9.59 6.66 24.01
C LEU A 6 10.68 7.56 24.63
N ASN A 7 11.33 8.46 23.88
CA ASN A 7 12.39 9.33 24.37
C ASN A 7 12.28 10.80 23.91
N GLN A 8 11.08 11.31 23.65
CA GLN A 8 10.90 12.74 23.36
C GLN A 8 9.91 13.33 24.37
N SER A 9 10.41 14.16 25.29
CA SER A 9 9.58 14.93 26.22
C SER A 9 8.95 16.08 25.46
N ILE A 10 7.72 15.89 24.97
CA ILE A 10 7.00 16.92 24.23
C ILE A 10 6.17 17.75 25.24
N THR A 11 6.68 18.93 25.60
CA THR A 11 6.06 19.88 26.54
C THR A 11 5.17 20.91 25.82
N GLY A 12 4.33 20.49 24.88
CA GLY A 12 3.37 21.36 24.19
C GLY A 12 2.68 20.75 22.97
N SER A 13 1.63 21.41 22.45
CA SER A 13 1.04 21.05 21.15
C SER A 13 2.05 21.26 20.03
N PHE A 14 2.22 20.25 19.18
CA PHE A 14 3.07 20.33 18.00
C PHE A 14 2.29 19.86 16.77
N VAL A 15 2.64 20.45 15.61
CA VAL A 15 2.18 19.97 14.30
C VAL A 15 3.38 19.26 13.67
N LYS A 16 3.20 17.99 13.29
CA LYS A 16 4.22 17.20 12.59
C LYS A 16 3.69 16.77 11.23
N GLY A 17 4.40 17.13 10.17
CA GLY A 17 4.12 16.65 8.83
C GLY A 17 4.66 15.23 8.65
N PHE A 18 3.99 14.44 7.81
CA PHE A 18 4.46 13.13 7.40
C PHE A 18 4.44 13.03 5.87
N GLY A 19 5.44 12.33 5.33
CA GLY A 19 5.55 11.99 3.91
C GLY A 19 5.23 10.51 3.69
N LEU A 20 4.73 10.19 2.50
CA LEU A 20 4.44 8.82 2.07
C LEU A 20 5.12 8.55 0.74
N ARG A 21 5.88 7.45 0.66
CA ARG A 21 6.44 6.95 -0.61
C ARG A 21 5.98 5.53 -0.82
N VAL A 22 5.11 5.29 -1.79
CA VAL A 22 4.84 3.92 -2.26
C VAL A 22 6.15 3.34 -2.79
N THR A 23 6.47 2.09 -2.48
CA THR A 23 7.71 1.41 -2.91
C THR A 23 7.42 0.17 -3.76
N ALA A 24 6.26 -0.45 -3.57
CA ALA A 24 5.80 -1.56 -4.39
C ALA A 24 4.28 -1.68 -4.36
N ILE A 25 3.71 -2.21 -5.43
CA ILE A 25 2.32 -2.67 -5.47
C ILE A 25 2.33 -4.10 -6.00
N THR A 26 1.76 -5.03 -5.24
CA THR A 26 1.61 -6.43 -5.65
C THR A 26 0.14 -6.79 -5.76
N MET A 27 -0.22 -7.51 -6.81
CA MET A 27 -1.56 -8.02 -7.06
C MET A 27 -1.49 -9.54 -7.10
N GLN A 28 -2.33 -10.23 -6.35
CA GLN A 28 -2.36 -11.68 -6.26
C GLN A 28 -3.77 -12.22 -6.45
N ASP A 29 -3.96 -13.15 -7.37
CA ASP A 29 -5.18 -13.94 -7.49
C ASP A 29 -5.07 -15.22 -6.64
N ASN A 30 -6.13 -15.54 -5.91
CA ASN A 30 -6.19 -16.76 -5.10
C ASN A 30 -6.58 -18.00 -5.91
N TYR A 31 -7.15 -17.83 -7.11
CA TYR A 31 -7.62 -18.94 -7.92
C TYR A 31 -6.46 -19.73 -8.56
N ASP A 32 -5.59 -19.03 -9.29
CA ASP A 32 -4.43 -19.62 -9.98
C ASP A 32 -3.09 -19.34 -9.27
N GLY A 33 -3.11 -18.53 -8.21
CA GLY A 33 -1.91 -18.12 -7.49
C GLY A 33 -1.04 -17.12 -8.26
N SER A 34 -1.53 -16.58 -9.39
CA SER A 34 -0.79 -15.62 -10.20
C SER A 34 -0.49 -14.35 -9.41
N THR A 35 0.70 -13.80 -9.63
CA THR A 35 1.17 -12.58 -8.98
C THR A 35 1.71 -11.61 -10.01
N SER A 36 1.30 -10.35 -9.90
CA SER A 36 1.85 -9.24 -10.65
C SER A 36 2.46 -8.24 -9.68
N THR A 37 3.69 -7.81 -9.94
CA THR A 37 4.43 -6.89 -9.08
C THR A 37 4.83 -5.67 -9.89
N TRP A 38 4.47 -4.50 -9.37
CA TRP A 38 5.05 -3.24 -9.79
C TRP A 38 6.04 -2.77 -8.73
N GLY A 39 7.27 -2.54 -9.16
CA GLY A 39 8.31 -1.88 -8.36
C GLY A 39 8.50 -0.44 -8.81
N ILE A 40 8.81 0.43 -7.85
CA ILE A 40 9.25 1.80 -8.14
C ILE A 40 10.67 1.72 -8.72
N GLY A 41 10.87 2.14 -9.97
CA GLY A 41 12.15 2.72 -10.37
C GLY A 41 12.31 4.09 -9.70
N ASP A 42 13.53 4.60 -9.51
CA ASP A 42 13.97 5.67 -8.58
C ASP A 42 13.15 7.01 -8.46
N SER A 43 12.04 7.19 -9.17
CA SER A 43 11.25 8.41 -9.16
C SER A 43 10.25 8.48 -8.00
N LEU A 44 10.30 9.59 -7.25
CA LEU A 44 9.27 10.01 -6.30
C LEU A 44 8.19 10.76 -7.07
N THR A 45 6.98 10.21 -7.14
CA THR A 45 5.84 10.89 -7.77
C THR A 45 4.72 11.12 -6.77
N ASP A 46 4.10 12.30 -6.83
CA ASP A 46 2.95 12.68 -5.99
C ASP A 46 1.71 11.81 -6.26
N ALA A 47 1.70 11.13 -7.41
CA ALA A 47 0.71 10.13 -7.77
C ALA A 47 1.39 8.90 -8.37
N VAL A 48 1.02 7.72 -7.89
CA VAL A 48 1.47 6.42 -8.41
C VAL A 48 0.28 5.73 -9.05
N GLN A 49 0.39 5.46 -10.35
CA GLN A 49 -0.58 4.63 -11.07
C GLN A 49 0.09 3.33 -11.51
N VAL A 50 -0.57 2.22 -11.23
CA VAL A 50 -0.14 0.88 -11.65
C VAL A 50 -1.28 0.20 -12.39
N THR A 51 -0.96 -0.32 -13.57
CA THR A 51 -1.90 -1.11 -14.37
C THR A 51 -1.39 -2.55 -14.43
N GLY A 52 -2.22 -3.49 -13.99
CA GLY A 52 -1.99 -4.92 -14.13
C GLY A 52 -3.13 -5.53 -14.96
N VAL A 53 -2.80 -6.48 -15.83
CA VAL A 53 -3.80 -7.30 -16.54
C VAL A 53 -4.02 -8.57 -15.73
N LEU A 54 -5.29 -8.91 -15.50
CA LEU A 54 -5.70 -10.10 -14.76
C LEU A 54 -6.77 -10.82 -15.58
N ASN A 55 -6.59 -12.14 -15.72
CA ASN A 55 -7.52 -12.98 -16.47
C ASN A 55 -8.52 -13.61 -15.50
N PHE A 56 -9.74 -13.09 -15.49
CA PHE A 56 -10.83 -13.67 -14.71
C PHE A 56 -11.49 -14.81 -15.48
N GLN A 57 -11.67 -15.96 -14.83
CA GLN A 57 -12.48 -17.06 -15.36
C GLN A 57 -13.89 -16.98 -14.79
N THR A 58 -14.89 -16.89 -15.67
CA THR A 58 -16.31 -16.77 -15.28
C THR A 58 -16.90 -18.03 -14.66
N SER A 59 -16.14 -19.13 -14.58
CA SER A 59 -16.54 -20.39 -13.95
C SER A 59 -16.07 -20.55 -12.51
N ALA A 60 -15.32 -19.58 -11.96
CA ALA A 60 -14.76 -19.66 -10.62
C ALA A 60 -14.92 -18.34 -9.83
N LEU A 61 -14.85 -18.44 -8.51
CA LEU A 61 -14.76 -17.27 -7.64
C LEU A 61 -13.32 -16.81 -7.55
N HIS A 62 -13.08 -15.56 -7.91
CA HIS A 62 -11.78 -14.91 -7.82
C HIS A 62 -11.77 -13.90 -6.67
N LYS A 63 -10.69 -13.89 -5.91
CA LYS A 63 -10.39 -12.88 -4.89
C LYS A 63 -9.00 -12.34 -5.14
N LEU A 64 -8.98 -11.14 -5.69
CA LEU A 64 -7.76 -10.38 -5.91
C LEU A 64 -7.36 -9.69 -4.60
N ARG A 65 -6.16 -9.97 -4.12
CA ARG A 65 -5.52 -9.21 -3.04
C ARG A 65 -4.54 -8.22 -3.65
N ILE A 66 -4.78 -6.93 -3.40
CA ILE A 66 -3.86 -5.87 -3.76
C ILE A 66 -3.14 -5.44 -2.48
N THR A 67 -1.82 -5.46 -2.50
CA THR A 67 -0.97 -5.02 -1.39
C THR A 67 -0.11 -3.86 -1.84
N VAL A 68 -0.23 -2.73 -1.14
CA VAL A 68 0.57 -1.53 -1.34
C VAL A 68 1.63 -1.50 -0.25
N THR A 69 2.89 -1.48 -0.65
CA THR A 69 4.03 -1.28 0.24
C THR A 69 4.46 0.17 0.14
N TYR A 70 4.65 0.85 1.27
CA TYR A 70 5.09 2.24 1.31
C TYR A 70 6.01 2.51 2.49
N GLN A 71 6.86 3.53 2.35
CA GLN A 71 7.71 4.07 3.39
C GLN A 71 7.09 5.37 3.91
N LEU A 72 6.84 5.42 5.22
CA LEU A 72 6.49 6.64 5.95
C LEU A 72 7.76 7.42 6.27
N TYR A 73 7.66 8.73 6.16
CA TYR A 73 8.71 9.68 6.54
C TYR A 73 8.17 10.68 7.54
N ASP A 74 8.98 10.96 8.55
CA ASP A 74 8.79 12.14 9.37
C ASP A 74 9.39 13.34 8.66
N LEU A 75 8.58 14.37 8.43
CA LEU A 75 9.05 15.61 7.81
C LEU A 75 9.65 16.52 8.88
N LEU A 76 10.88 16.97 8.62
CA LEU A 76 11.65 17.90 9.43
C LEU A 76 11.76 19.23 8.68
N PRO A 77 12.06 20.36 9.37
CA PRO A 77 12.18 21.66 8.72
C PRO A 77 13.19 21.72 7.57
N LEU A 78 14.21 20.84 7.57
CA LEU A 78 15.29 20.80 6.57
C LEU A 78 15.45 19.43 5.89
N GLY A 79 14.43 18.56 5.95
CA GLY A 79 14.51 17.25 5.30
C GLY A 79 13.50 16.24 5.80
N SER A 80 13.81 14.96 5.64
CA SER A 80 12.94 13.87 6.08
C SER A 80 13.75 12.69 6.59
N ILE A 81 13.25 12.00 7.62
CA ILE A 81 13.82 10.74 8.09
C ILE A 81 12.82 9.60 7.85
N PRO A 82 13.26 8.44 7.33
CA PRO A 82 12.37 7.29 7.21
C PRO A 82 11.96 6.82 8.60
N ASP A 83 10.65 6.74 8.84
CA ASP A 83 10.08 6.24 10.10
C ASP A 83 9.84 4.73 9.98
N LYS A 84 8.91 4.32 9.10
CA LYS A 84 8.48 2.92 9.03
C LYS A 84 8.03 2.49 7.63
N THR A 85 8.44 1.29 7.23
CA THR A 85 7.83 0.59 6.09
C THR A 85 6.52 -0.05 6.51
N ARG A 86 5.48 0.12 5.70
CA ARG A 86 4.16 -0.45 5.92
C ARG A 86 3.63 -1.14 4.68
N ASN A 87 2.76 -2.11 4.93
CA ASN A 87 2.05 -2.86 3.91
C ASN A 87 0.58 -2.80 4.26
N ASP A 88 -0.22 -2.21 3.38
CA ASP A 88 -1.67 -2.23 3.49
C ASP A 88 -2.23 -3.06 2.34
N SER A 89 -3.25 -3.87 2.65
CA SER A 89 -3.86 -4.76 1.67
C SER A 89 -5.37 -4.59 1.65
N PHE A 90 -5.94 -4.62 0.46
CA PHE A 90 -7.38 -4.65 0.26
C PHE A 90 -7.73 -5.73 -0.77
N ASN A 91 -8.98 -6.21 -0.70
CA ASN A 91 -9.45 -7.30 -1.55
C ASN A 91 -10.51 -6.80 -2.52
N ILE A 92 -10.47 -7.31 -3.75
CA ILE A 92 -11.56 -7.22 -4.72
C ILE A 92 -12.04 -8.65 -4.94
N THR A 93 -13.33 -8.90 -4.73
CA THR A 93 -13.92 -10.22 -4.93
C THR A 93 -14.83 -10.18 -6.15
N GLN A 94 -14.64 -11.11 -7.07
CA GLN A 94 -15.61 -11.40 -8.12
C GLN A 94 -16.54 -12.51 -7.63
N THR A 95 -17.83 -12.24 -7.64
CA THR A 95 -18.86 -13.25 -7.37
C THR A 95 -19.51 -13.68 -8.67
N LEU A 96 -19.79 -14.98 -8.79
CA LEU A 96 -20.60 -15.51 -9.89
C LEU A 96 -22.07 -15.27 -9.54
N ALA A 97 -22.81 -14.62 -10.43
CA ALA A 97 -24.26 -14.59 -10.31
C ALA A 97 -24.78 -16.00 -10.64
N SER A 98 -25.32 -16.70 -9.64
CA SER A 98 -26.08 -17.93 -9.89
C SER A 98 -27.38 -17.54 -10.60
N SER A 99 -27.50 -17.87 -11.88
CA SER A 99 -28.80 -17.87 -12.54
C SER A 99 -29.61 -19.06 -12.00
N CYS A 100 -30.54 -18.79 -11.09
CA CYS A 100 -31.66 -19.69 -10.77
C CYS A 100 -32.83 -19.41 -11.72
#